data_AF-A0A971A5P1-F1
#
_entry.id   AF-A0A971A5P1-F1
#
_cell.length_a   1.000
_cell.length_b   1.000
_cell.length_c   1.000
_cell.angle_alpha   90.00
_cell.angle_beta   90.00
_cell.angle_gamma   90.00
#
_symmetry.space_group_name_H-M   'P 1'
#
loop_
_entity.id
_entity.type
_entity.pdbx_description
1 polymer ?
#
loop_
_entity_poly.entity_id
_entity_poly.type
_entity_poly.pdbx_seq_one_letter_code
_entity_poly.pdbx_strand_id
1 'polypeptide(L)'
;MDMHGNRANSLSTRRQTTRSVRAGAFTLLEVITSLAILALASSSVLLVIQRCMATAANSAFHTVAFEMARENMEMLLASETLSEQVEYGTSDRYPNITWRTVVEAFSEPVAGQMWLRAVCSAEYTDPTGETQTVELVHWITTLTDQQAEELLDDEDLDALAAEQLLDTLEDAAEYAGVDADTIGQWMENGLLTTADGAFIRHNLDIYVRSRGNPTDEEKDLQVDSIAALALVRQEATGQGDPESDSPAGSSGVDPATGLRYDELEKMEVPEVMELLRSRRN
;
A
#
# COMPACT_ATOMS: atom_id res chain seq x y z
N MET A 1 -92.98 71.42 26.97
CA MET A 1 -94.33 70.85 26.87
C MET A 1 -94.17 69.56 26.09
N ASP A 2 -94.57 68.45 26.72
CA ASP A 2 -94.34 67.07 26.27
C ASP A 2 -94.78 66.78 24.84
N MET A 3 -94.07 65.84 24.20
CA MET A 3 -94.73 64.76 23.45
C MET A 3 -93.87 63.50 23.46
N HIS A 4 -94.44 62.43 24.02
CA HIS A 4 -94.00 61.05 23.90
C HIS A 4 -94.09 60.55 22.44
N GLY A 5 -93.13 59.74 22.02
CA GLY A 5 -93.11 59.07 20.72
C GLY A 5 -92.21 57.83 20.67
N ASN A 6 -92.72 56.74 21.24
CA ASN A 6 -92.60 55.31 20.90
C ASN A 6 -91.42 54.71 20.07
N ARG A 7 -90.91 53.57 20.60
CA ARG A 7 -90.42 52.32 19.95
C ARG A 7 -89.22 52.35 18.97
N ALA A 8 -88.14 51.65 19.34
CA ALA A 8 -87.86 50.28 18.89
C ALA A 8 -86.58 49.70 19.55
N ASN A 9 -86.69 48.48 20.08
CA ASN A 9 -85.56 47.63 20.48
C ASN A 9 -84.89 47.02 19.24
N SER A 10 -83.56 46.87 19.26
CA SER A 10 -82.94 45.67 18.68
C SER A 10 -81.64 45.31 19.40
N LEU A 11 -81.74 44.27 20.23
CA LEU A 11 -80.62 43.49 20.75
C LEU A 11 -79.87 42.84 19.58
N SER A 12 -78.67 43.32 19.27
CA SER A 12 -77.75 42.60 18.38
C SER A 12 -76.94 41.59 19.20
N THR A 13 -77.48 40.39 19.32
CA THR A 13 -76.83 39.22 19.89
C THR A 13 -75.59 38.86 19.05
N ARG A 14 -74.40 39.06 19.63
CA ARG A 14 -73.11 38.61 19.06
C ARG A 14 -73.07 37.07 19.13
N ARG A 15 -73.43 36.43 18.02
CA ARG A 15 -73.44 34.98 17.86
C ARG A 15 -72.00 34.47 17.86
N GLN A 16 -71.55 33.92 18.99
CA GLN A 16 -70.42 33.00 19.03
C GLN A 16 -70.80 31.77 18.21
N THR A 17 -70.25 31.64 17.00
CA THR A 17 -70.24 30.36 16.29
C THR A 17 -69.06 29.56 16.82
N THR A 18 -69.34 28.69 17.79
CA THR A 18 -68.60 27.45 18.00
C THR A 18 -68.55 26.70 16.66
N ARG A 19 -67.41 26.81 15.95
CA ARG A 19 -67.15 26.00 14.77
C ARG A 19 -66.85 24.59 15.29
N SER A 20 -67.86 23.74 15.23
CA SER A 20 -67.72 22.29 15.39
C SER A 20 -66.61 21.79 14.46
N VAL A 21 -65.52 21.27 15.01
CA VAL A 21 -64.61 20.40 14.28
C VAL A 21 -65.42 19.14 13.99
N ARG A 22 -66.02 19.06 12.79
CA ARG A 22 -66.57 17.81 12.29
C ARG A 22 -65.38 16.87 12.13
N ALA A 23 -65.33 15.82 12.96
CA ALA A 23 -64.50 14.67 12.72
C ALA A 23 -64.96 14.02 11.40
N GLY A 24 -64.31 14.40 10.30
CA GLY A 24 -64.46 13.73 9.02
C GLY A 24 -63.72 12.39 9.07
N ALA A 25 -64.38 11.32 8.64
CA ALA A 25 -63.71 10.06 8.40
C ALA A 25 -62.72 10.24 7.23
N PHE A 26 -61.49 9.75 7.39
CA PHE A 26 -60.44 9.80 6.37
C PHE A 26 -60.91 9.11 5.08
N THR A 27 -60.57 9.70 3.93
CA THR A 27 -60.87 9.05 2.65
C THR A 27 -59.91 7.89 2.41
N LEU A 28 -60.36 6.83 1.73
CA LEU A 28 -59.52 5.67 1.43
C LEU A 28 -58.26 6.05 0.63
N LEU A 29 -58.37 7.06 -0.24
CA LEU A 29 -57.24 7.62 -0.99
C LEU A 29 -56.18 8.22 -0.05
N GLU A 30 -56.60 9.02 0.93
CA GLU A 30 -55.72 9.68 1.89
C GLU A 30 -54.95 8.69 2.78
N VAL A 31 -55.62 7.59 3.16
CA VAL A 31 -54.97 6.50 3.91
C VAL A 31 -53.91 5.80 3.05
N ILE A 32 -54.19 5.53 1.77
CA ILE A 32 -53.23 4.93 0.84
C ILE A 32 -52.02 5.86 0.62
N THR A 33 -52.26 7.16 0.41
CA THR A 33 -51.17 8.13 0.24
C THR A 33 -50.31 8.24 1.49
N SER A 34 -50.91 8.25 2.68
CA SER A 34 -50.19 8.27 3.96
C SER A 34 -49.35 7.00 4.15
N LEU A 35 -49.89 5.83 3.79
CA LEU A 35 -49.15 4.56 3.83
C LEU A 35 -47.98 4.55 2.84
N ALA A 36 -48.15 5.11 1.64
CA ALA A 36 -47.08 5.21 0.65
C ALA A 36 -45.94 6.11 1.12
N ILE A 37 -46.27 7.29 1.69
CA ILE A 37 -45.26 8.20 2.26
C ILE A 37 -44.56 7.55 3.45
N LEU A 38 -45.31 6.87 4.34
CA LEU A 38 -44.74 6.15 5.47
C LEU A 38 -43.81 5.03 5.00
N ALA A 39 -44.21 4.24 4.00
CA ALA A 39 -43.38 3.19 3.44
C ALA A 39 -42.07 3.76 2.87
N LEU A 40 -42.13 4.85 2.10
CA LEU A 40 -40.94 5.53 1.57
C LEU A 40 -40.02 6.04 2.69
N ALA A 41 -40.59 6.71 3.70
CA ALA A 41 -39.83 7.21 4.85
C ALA A 41 -39.20 6.07 5.66
N SER A 42 -39.94 4.99 5.91
CA SER A 42 -39.43 3.80 6.60
C SER A 42 -38.31 3.12 5.81
N SER A 43 -38.44 2.99 4.49
CA SER A 43 -37.39 2.46 3.62
C SER A 43 -36.12 3.31 3.65
N SER A 44 -36.25 4.65 3.64
CA SER A 44 -35.08 5.53 3.75
C SER A 44 -34.32 5.34 5.06
N VAL A 45 -35.04 5.20 6.19
CA VAL A 45 -34.41 4.96 7.50
C VAL A 45 -33.68 3.61 7.53
N LEU A 46 -34.27 2.55 6.98
CA LEU A 46 -33.64 1.23 6.93
C LEU A 46 -32.35 1.24 6.11
N LEU A 47 -32.31 1.98 4.99
CA LEU A 47 -31.09 2.12 4.19
C LEU A 47 -29.97 2.85 4.95
N VAL A 48 -30.31 3.88 5.73
CA VAL A 48 -29.32 4.57 6.57
C VAL A 48 -28.76 3.64 7.64
N ILE A 49 -29.62 2.86 8.31
CA ILE A 49 -29.17 1.88 9.31
C ILE A 49 -28.25 0.83 8.68
N GLN A 50 -28.61 0.31 7.51
CA GLN A 50 -27.76 -0.66 6.79
C GLN A 50 -26.39 -0.08 6.46
N ARG A 51 -26.33 1.18 5.99
CA ARG A 51 -25.06 1.87 5.74
C ARG A 51 -24.25 2.06 7.02
N CYS A 52 -24.88 2.51 8.11
CA CYS A 52 -24.19 2.67 9.39
C CYS A 52 -23.63 1.34 9.92
N MET A 53 -24.38 0.24 9.79
CA MET A 53 -23.91 -1.09 10.18
C MET A 53 -22.73 -1.54 9.32
N ALA A 54 -22.78 -1.36 8.01
CA ALA A 54 -21.67 -1.69 7.12
C ALA A 54 -20.42 -0.87 7.45
N THR A 55 -20.57 0.44 7.68
CA THR A 55 -19.45 1.32 8.09
C THR A 55 -18.87 0.90 9.44
N ALA A 56 -19.71 0.57 10.43
CA ALA A 56 -19.25 0.13 11.74
C ALA A 56 -18.51 -1.22 11.67
N ALA A 57 -19.05 -2.17 10.90
CA ALA A 57 -18.40 -3.46 10.67
C ALA A 57 -17.06 -3.29 9.95
N ASN A 58 -17.01 -2.46 8.90
CA ASN A 58 -15.77 -2.16 8.19
C ASN A 58 -14.72 -1.52 9.10
N SER A 59 -15.12 -0.54 9.91
CA SER A 59 -14.23 0.09 10.89
C SER A 59 -13.67 -0.92 11.89
N ALA A 60 -14.47 -1.88 12.34
CA ALA A 60 -14.01 -2.91 13.27
C ALA A 60 -12.97 -3.82 12.59
N PHE A 61 -13.20 -4.27 11.35
CA PHE A 61 -12.21 -5.07 10.62
C PHE A 61 -10.93 -4.30 10.35
N HIS A 62 -11.02 -3.03 9.95
CA HIS A 62 -9.85 -2.18 9.76
C HIS A 62 -9.03 -2.03 11.05
N THR A 63 -9.67 -1.82 12.20
CA THR A 63 -8.96 -1.72 13.48
C THR A 63 -8.24 -3.02 13.81
N VAL A 64 -8.87 -4.17 13.59
CA VAL A 64 -8.24 -5.47 13.84
C VAL A 64 -7.07 -5.74 12.87
N ALA A 65 -7.23 -5.43 11.58
CA ALA A 65 -6.16 -5.55 10.60
C ALA A 65 -4.96 -4.64 10.95
N PHE A 66 -5.24 -3.41 11.38
CA PHE A 66 -4.20 -2.50 11.88
C PHE A 66 -3.50 -3.05 13.13
N GLU A 67 -4.26 -3.57 14.10
CA GLU A 67 -3.69 -4.19 15.30
C GLU A 67 -2.78 -5.37 14.95
N MET A 68 -3.17 -6.21 13.99
CA MET A 68 -2.37 -7.32 13.48
C MET A 68 -1.06 -6.84 12.85
N ALA A 69 -1.14 -5.87 11.93
CA ALA A 69 0.05 -5.30 11.30
C ALA A 69 0.99 -4.66 12.33
N ARG A 70 0.43 -3.99 13.35
CA ARG A 70 1.18 -3.39 14.45
C ARG A 70 1.85 -4.45 15.33
N GLU A 71 1.14 -5.51 15.70
CA GLU A 71 1.69 -6.60 16.51
C GLU A 71 2.86 -7.29 15.80
N ASN A 72 2.72 -7.56 14.50
CA ASN A 72 3.80 -8.09 13.68
C ASN A 72 4.99 -7.14 13.62
N MET A 73 4.74 -5.84 13.46
CA MET A 73 5.80 -4.82 13.48
C MET A 73 6.50 -4.76 14.85
N GLU A 74 5.75 -4.82 15.95
CA GLU A 74 6.32 -4.83 17.30
C GLU A 74 7.17 -6.07 17.56
N MET A 75 6.74 -7.24 17.09
CA MET A 75 7.51 -8.49 17.19
C MET A 75 8.82 -8.39 16.40
N LEU A 76 8.75 -7.86 15.18
CA LEU A 76 9.90 -7.63 14.32
C LEU A 76 10.89 -6.65 14.97
N LEU A 77 10.42 -5.50 15.45
CA LEU A 77 11.27 -4.50 16.11
C LEU A 77 11.83 -4.96 17.46
N ALA A 78 11.18 -5.93 18.12
CA ALA A 78 11.68 -6.55 19.34
C ALA A 78 12.69 -7.68 19.10
N SER A 79 12.89 -8.10 17.84
CA SER A 79 13.79 -9.19 17.49
C SER A 79 15.25 -8.74 17.59
N GLU A 80 16.12 -9.59 18.13
CA GLU A 80 17.55 -9.26 18.33
C GLU A 80 18.35 -9.27 17.03
N THR A 81 17.85 -9.96 16.01
CA THR A 81 18.46 -10.11 14.69
C THR A 81 17.39 -9.94 13.62
N LEU A 82 17.70 -9.18 12.58
CA LEU A 82 16.83 -8.98 11.43
C LEU A 82 17.59 -9.40 10.18
N SER A 83 16.96 -10.24 9.37
CA SER A 83 17.42 -10.64 8.04
C SER A 83 16.32 -10.33 7.03
N GLU A 84 16.69 -10.22 5.76
CA GLU A 84 15.71 -10.19 4.69
C GLU A 84 14.84 -11.45 4.76
N GLN A 85 13.53 -11.25 4.87
CA GLN A 85 12.59 -12.33 5.04
C GLN A 85 11.19 -11.91 4.59
N VAL A 86 10.45 -12.88 4.09
CA VAL A 86 9.02 -12.73 3.85
C VAL A 86 8.29 -13.79 4.67
N GLU A 87 7.45 -13.32 5.58
CA GLU A 87 6.61 -14.17 6.43
C GLU A 87 5.15 -13.95 6.11
N TYR A 88 4.38 -15.03 6.10
CA TYR A 88 2.94 -15.03 5.87
C TYR A 88 2.24 -15.79 6.98
N GLY A 89 1.03 -15.36 7.31
CA GLY A 89 0.19 -16.12 8.21
C GLY A 89 -1.27 -15.71 8.16
N THR A 90 -2.04 -16.34 9.04
CA THR A 90 -3.45 -16.06 9.24
C THR A 90 -3.66 -15.82 10.72
N SER A 91 -4.54 -14.89 11.08
CA SER A 91 -4.83 -14.65 12.48
C SER A 91 -5.60 -15.82 13.09
N ASP A 92 -5.08 -16.39 14.18
CA ASP A 92 -5.78 -17.43 14.96
C ASP A 92 -7.12 -16.94 15.53
N ARG A 93 -7.19 -15.64 15.86
CA ARG A 93 -8.40 -15.01 16.41
C ARG A 93 -9.38 -14.59 15.31
N TYR A 94 -8.87 -14.26 14.12
CA TYR A 94 -9.66 -13.78 12.98
C TYR A 94 -9.26 -14.51 11.70
N PRO A 95 -9.81 -15.70 11.42
CA PRO A 95 -9.39 -16.53 10.29
C PRO A 95 -9.62 -15.90 8.91
N ASN A 96 -10.43 -14.84 8.84
CA ASN A 96 -10.69 -14.05 7.65
C ASN A 96 -9.68 -12.91 7.45
N ILE A 97 -8.64 -12.85 8.27
CA ILE A 97 -7.54 -11.88 8.17
C ILE A 97 -6.25 -12.64 7.93
N THR A 98 -5.69 -12.41 6.75
CA THR A 98 -4.35 -12.85 6.37
C THR A 98 -3.38 -11.71 6.62
N TRP A 99 -2.14 -12.03 6.96
CA TRP A 99 -1.09 -11.03 7.17
C TRP A 99 0.19 -11.45 6.48
N ARG A 100 1.00 -10.45 6.14
CA ARG A 100 2.30 -10.62 5.53
C ARG A 100 3.28 -9.60 6.10
N THR A 101 4.47 -10.07 6.45
CA THR A 101 5.59 -9.25 6.91
C THR A 101 6.74 -9.40 5.92
N VAL A 102 7.23 -8.28 5.39
CA VAL A 102 8.39 -8.24 4.48
C VAL A 102 9.47 -7.40 5.15
N VAL A 103 10.65 -7.97 5.32
CA VAL A 103 11.87 -7.22 5.64
C VAL A 103 12.73 -7.24 4.40
N GLU A 104 13.10 -6.08 3.87
CA GLU A 104 13.88 -5.97 2.65
C GLU A 104 14.86 -4.79 2.72
N ALA A 105 15.97 -4.92 1.98
CA ALA A 105 16.86 -3.81 1.75
C ALA A 105 16.27 -2.86 0.70
N PHE A 106 16.40 -1.56 0.95
CA PHE A 106 15.80 -0.51 0.16
C PHE A 106 16.78 0.65 0.01
N SER A 107 16.94 1.19 -1.20
CA SER A 107 17.80 2.34 -1.44
C SER A 107 16.97 3.62 -1.40
N GLU A 108 17.33 4.57 -0.52
CA GLU A 108 16.59 5.83 -0.45
C GLU A 108 16.79 6.67 -1.73
N PRO A 109 15.72 7.08 -2.44
CA PRO A 109 15.82 7.76 -3.73
C PRO A 109 16.54 9.12 -3.70
N VAL A 110 16.70 9.73 -2.52
CA VAL A 110 17.20 11.11 -2.35
C VAL A 110 18.59 11.14 -1.70
N ALA A 111 19.08 10.05 -1.13
CA ALA A 111 20.39 10.05 -0.47
C ALA A 111 21.33 8.97 -1.00
N GLY A 112 20.84 8.05 -1.83
CA GLY A 112 21.58 6.86 -2.25
C GLY A 112 21.91 5.90 -1.09
N GLN A 113 21.52 6.25 0.14
CA GLN A 113 21.84 5.48 1.32
C GLN A 113 20.93 4.26 1.43
N MET A 114 21.53 3.10 1.69
CA MET A 114 20.81 1.85 1.85
C MET A 114 20.17 1.77 3.23
N TRP A 115 18.93 1.30 3.28
CA TRP A 115 18.15 1.12 4.49
C TRP A 115 17.53 -0.27 4.52
N LEU A 116 17.41 -0.83 5.71
CA LEU A 116 16.54 -1.98 5.94
C LEU A 116 15.15 -1.46 6.29
N ARG A 117 14.13 -1.81 5.51
CA ARG A 117 12.73 -1.50 5.83
C ARG A 117 11.94 -2.75 6.15
N ALA A 118 10.94 -2.59 7.02
CA ALA A 118 9.91 -3.58 7.25
C ALA A 118 8.56 -3.06 6.75
N VAL A 119 7.83 -3.92 6.04
CA VAL A 119 6.44 -3.72 5.63
C VAL A 119 5.60 -4.80 6.27
N CYS A 120 4.77 -4.43 7.24
CA CYS A 120 3.79 -5.32 7.84
C CYS A 120 2.41 -4.99 7.27
N SER A 121 1.77 -5.97 6.65
CA SER A 121 0.47 -5.84 5.98
C SER A 121 -0.54 -6.83 6.54
N ALA A 122 -1.81 -6.43 6.60
CA ALA A 122 -2.92 -7.28 6.96
C ALA A 122 -4.11 -7.02 6.03
N GLU A 123 -4.67 -8.09 5.51
CA GLU A 123 -5.76 -8.08 4.53
C GLU A 123 -7.05 -8.57 5.15
N TYR A 124 -8.18 -7.96 4.80
CA TYR A 124 -9.49 -8.40 5.23
C TYR A 124 -10.54 -8.15 4.14
N THR A 125 -11.58 -8.98 4.11
CA THR A 125 -12.75 -8.74 3.24
C THR A 125 -13.76 -7.85 3.94
N ASP A 126 -14.14 -6.76 3.29
CA ASP A 126 -15.11 -5.81 3.82
C ASP A 126 -16.57 -6.32 3.67
N PRO A 127 -17.57 -5.62 4.27
CA PRO A 127 -18.98 -6.02 4.13
C PRO A 127 -19.56 -5.93 2.71
N THR A 128 -18.85 -5.30 1.77
CA THR A 128 -19.23 -5.22 0.35
C THR A 128 -18.63 -6.38 -0.47
N GLY A 129 -17.69 -7.12 0.11
CA GLY A 129 -17.00 -8.24 -0.51
C GLY A 129 -15.66 -7.86 -1.14
N GLU A 130 -15.19 -6.62 -0.94
CA GLU A 130 -13.91 -6.14 -1.46
C GLU A 130 -12.79 -6.46 -0.46
N THR A 131 -11.64 -6.90 -0.96
CA THR A 131 -10.43 -7.08 -0.14
C THR A 131 -9.81 -5.71 0.11
N GLN A 132 -9.55 -5.43 1.38
CA GLN A 132 -8.89 -4.22 1.85
C GLN A 132 -7.58 -4.61 2.54
N THR A 133 -6.54 -3.82 2.32
CA THR A 133 -5.20 -4.07 2.90
C THR A 133 -4.80 -2.88 3.76
N VAL A 134 -4.32 -3.16 4.98
CA VAL A 134 -3.71 -2.18 5.88
C VAL A 134 -2.22 -2.44 5.93
N GLU A 135 -1.42 -1.45 5.56
CA GLU A 135 0.05 -1.53 5.54
C GLU A 135 0.70 -0.56 6.53
N LEU A 136 1.72 -1.06 7.21
CA LEU A 136 2.62 -0.32 8.07
C LEU A 136 4.05 -0.47 7.56
N VAL A 137 4.65 0.66 7.19
CA VAL A 137 6.04 0.73 6.73
C VAL A 137 6.90 1.35 7.81
N HIS A 138 8.02 0.71 8.14
CA HIS A 138 9.00 1.21 9.10
C HIS A 138 10.43 1.10 8.58
N TRP A 139 11.20 2.17 8.79
CA TRP A 139 12.61 2.26 8.44
C TRP A 139 13.43 1.86 9.68
N ILE A 140 14.16 0.75 9.61
CA ILE A 140 14.79 0.15 10.78
C ILE A 140 16.16 0.77 11.02
N THR A 141 17.05 0.65 10.04
CA THR A 141 18.44 1.13 10.14
C THR A 141 19.03 1.34 8.75
N THR A 142 20.05 2.19 8.67
CA THR A 142 20.94 2.26 7.50
C THR A 142 21.76 0.98 7.41
N LEU A 143 21.97 0.48 6.20
CA LEU A 143 22.88 -0.63 5.89
C LEU A 143 24.22 -0.08 5.41
N THR A 144 25.31 -0.75 5.75
CA THR A 144 26.62 -0.52 5.11
C THR A 144 26.70 -1.31 3.80
N ASP A 145 27.63 -0.95 2.91
CA ASP A 145 27.87 -1.70 1.66
C ASP A 145 28.13 -3.19 1.92
N GLN A 146 28.95 -3.49 2.93
CA GLN A 146 29.24 -4.87 3.30
C GLN A 146 28.00 -5.65 3.75
N GLN A 147 27.07 -5.00 4.45
CA GLN A 147 25.82 -5.64 4.88
C GLN A 147 24.82 -5.81 3.73
N ALA A 148 24.84 -4.91 2.75
CA ALA A 148 24.03 -5.05 1.54
C ALA A 148 24.58 -6.15 0.62
N GLU A 149 25.91 -6.29 0.55
CA GLU A 149 26.59 -7.36 -0.16
C GLU A 149 26.22 -8.74 0.41
N GLU A 150 26.19 -8.89 1.74
CA GLU A 150 25.74 -10.13 2.40
C GLU A 150 24.26 -10.50 2.12
N LEU A 151 23.43 -9.54 1.70
CA LEU A 151 22.01 -9.78 1.37
C LEU A 151 21.79 -10.19 -0.09
N LEU A 152 22.76 -9.91 -0.97
CA LEU A 152 22.68 -10.19 -2.40
C LEU A 152 23.46 -11.48 -2.73
N ASP A 153 23.04 -12.20 -3.77
CA ASP A 153 23.74 -13.41 -4.20
C ASP A 153 25.08 -13.02 -4.88
N ASP A 154 26.19 -13.61 -4.42
CA ASP A 154 27.55 -13.28 -4.88
C ASP A 154 27.68 -13.40 -6.42
N GLU A 155 26.97 -14.37 -7.03
CA GLU A 155 27.01 -14.59 -8.48
C GLU A 155 26.36 -13.44 -9.29
N ASP A 156 25.28 -12.86 -8.78
CA ASP A 156 24.59 -11.75 -9.44
C ASP A 156 25.39 -10.44 -9.30
N LEU A 157 26.05 -10.27 -8.16
CA LEU A 157 26.94 -9.13 -7.91
C LEU A 157 28.18 -9.15 -8.81
N ASP A 158 28.84 -10.29 -8.95
CA ASP A 158 30.02 -10.44 -9.82
C ASP A 158 29.67 -10.14 -11.29
N ALA A 159 28.51 -10.64 -11.75
CA ALA A 159 28.02 -10.37 -13.10
C ALA A 159 27.72 -8.88 -13.31
N LEU A 160 27.07 -8.23 -12.33
CA LEU A 160 26.75 -6.81 -12.37
C LEU A 160 28.02 -5.95 -12.30
N ALA A 161 28.99 -6.32 -11.47
CA ALA A 161 30.29 -5.66 -11.36
C ALA A 161 31.02 -5.69 -12.71
N ALA A 162 31.10 -6.86 -13.35
CA ALA A 162 31.72 -7.00 -14.66
C ALA A 162 31.01 -6.18 -15.77
N GLU A 163 29.71 -5.95 -15.65
CA GLU A 163 28.94 -5.14 -16.60
C GLU A 163 29.08 -3.63 -16.32
N GLN A 164 29.09 -3.22 -15.06
CA GLN A 164 28.85 -1.84 -14.64
C GLN A 164 30.11 -1.11 -14.16
N LEU A 165 31.15 -1.82 -13.73
CA LEU A 165 32.41 -1.20 -13.32
C LEU A 165 33.32 -0.90 -14.51
N LEU A 166 33.99 0.23 -14.41
CA LEU A 166 35.07 0.67 -15.28
C LEU A 166 36.26 0.99 -14.38
N ASP A 167 37.32 0.20 -14.49
CA ASP A 167 38.45 0.25 -13.55
C ASP A 167 39.32 1.50 -13.71
N THR A 168 39.30 2.12 -14.89
CA THR A 168 40.17 3.25 -15.22
C THR A 168 39.40 4.47 -15.70
N LEU A 169 40.06 5.62 -15.54
CA LEU A 169 39.53 6.90 -16.00
C LEU A 169 39.45 6.95 -17.53
N GLU A 170 40.37 6.28 -18.22
CA GLU A 170 40.34 6.10 -19.67
C GLU A 170 39.13 5.29 -20.12
N ASP A 171 38.78 4.19 -19.44
CA ASP A 171 37.60 3.38 -19.77
C ASP A 171 36.31 4.16 -19.51
N ALA A 172 36.26 4.95 -18.43
CA ALA A 172 35.14 5.85 -18.13
C ALA A 172 34.96 6.92 -19.20
N ALA A 173 36.06 7.52 -19.66
CA ALA A 173 36.06 8.51 -20.74
C ALA A 173 35.61 7.91 -22.07
N GLU A 174 36.10 6.71 -22.41
CA GLU A 174 35.70 5.96 -23.61
C GLU A 174 34.21 5.65 -23.59
N TYR A 175 33.69 5.14 -22.46
CA TYR A 175 32.27 4.85 -22.28
C TYR A 175 31.39 6.09 -22.44
N ALA A 176 31.75 7.19 -21.77
CA ALA A 176 31.00 8.45 -21.81
C ALA A 176 31.17 9.23 -23.14
N GLY A 177 32.12 8.82 -24.00
CA GLY A 177 32.42 9.50 -25.26
C GLY A 177 33.04 10.88 -25.08
N VAL A 178 33.75 11.10 -23.97
CA VAL A 178 34.43 12.35 -23.60
C VAL A 178 35.93 12.11 -23.39
N ASP A 179 36.70 13.17 -23.18
CA ASP A 179 38.10 13.04 -22.77
C ASP A 179 38.26 12.83 -21.26
N ALA A 180 39.42 12.28 -20.89
CA ALA A 180 39.84 12.06 -19.51
C ALA A 180 39.74 13.32 -18.63
N ASP A 181 40.11 14.49 -19.17
CA ASP A 181 40.09 15.75 -18.43
C ASP A 181 38.64 16.17 -18.09
N THR A 182 37.68 15.85 -18.95
CA THR A 182 36.25 16.06 -18.72
C THR A 182 35.70 15.16 -17.61
N ILE A 183 36.12 13.90 -17.56
CA ILE A 183 35.77 13.02 -16.43
C ILE A 183 36.35 13.57 -15.11
N GLY A 184 37.60 14.05 -15.15
CA GLY A 184 38.22 14.72 -14.00
C GLY A 184 37.41 15.92 -13.49
N GLN A 185 36.88 16.74 -14.40
CA GLN A 185 35.97 17.84 -14.04
C GLN A 185 34.65 17.35 -13.43
N TRP A 186 34.11 16.21 -13.89
CA TRP A 186 32.90 15.63 -13.30
C TRP A 186 33.15 15.12 -11.88
N MET A 187 34.32 14.54 -11.61
CA MET A 187 34.74 14.18 -10.24
C MET A 187 34.80 15.41 -9.34
N GLU A 188 35.35 16.53 -9.81
CA GLU A 188 35.35 17.80 -9.07
C GLU A 188 33.92 18.36 -8.86
N ASN A 189 32.99 18.03 -9.75
CA ASN A 189 31.58 18.40 -9.65
C ASN A 189 30.73 17.40 -8.83
N GLY A 190 31.34 16.36 -8.24
CA GLY A 190 30.66 15.40 -7.36
C GLY A 190 30.17 14.12 -8.05
N LEU A 191 30.87 13.66 -9.10
CA LEU A 191 30.72 12.31 -9.62
C LEU A 191 31.28 11.31 -8.60
N LEU A 192 30.44 10.36 -8.17
CA LEU A 192 30.84 9.33 -7.22
C LEU A 192 31.61 8.19 -7.91
N THR A 193 32.68 7.74 -7.25
CA THR A 193 33.46 6.55 -7.58
C THR A 193 33.35 5.54 -6.45
N THR A 194 33.64 4.27 -6.73
CA THR A 194 33.73 3.25 -5.68
C THR A 194 34.88 3.52 -4.71
N ALA A 195 34.91 2.82 -3.59
CA ALA A 195 36.00 2.90 -2.60
C ALA A 195 37.39 2.60 -3.21
N ASP A 196 37.45 1.74 -4.24
CA ASP A 196 38.67 1.37 -4.96
C ASP A 196 39.01 2.33 -6.11
N GLY A 197 38.20 3.36 -6.33
CA GLY A 197 38.40 4.38 -7.37
C GLY A 197 37.89 3.98 -8.76
N ALA A 198 37.11 2.90 -8.87
CA ALA A 198 36.45 2.52 -10.11
C ALA A 198 35.20 3.37 -10.37
N PHE A 199 34.81 3.47 -11.64
CA PHE A 199 33.65 4.22 -12.08
C PHE A 199 32.46 3.29 -12.31
N ILE A 200 31.29 3.68 -11.84
CA ILE A 200 30.04 2.96 -12.11
C ILE A 200 29.37 3.60 -13.33
N ARG A 201 29.08 2.80 -14.36
CA ARG A 201 28.40 3.24 -15.60
C ARG A 201 27.11 4.01 -15.32
N HIS A 202 26.31 3.57 -14.34
CA HIS A 202 25.09 4.25 -13.90
C HIS A 202 25.34 5.73 -13.52
N ASN A 203 26.39 6.01 -12.74
CA ASN A 203 26.72 7.38 -12.34
C ASN A 203 27.20 8.22 -13.54
N LEU A 204 28.02 7.62 -14.42
CA LEU A 204 28.46 8.28 -15.64
C LEU A 204 27.28 8.66 -16.54
N ASP A 205 26.28 7.79 -16.65
CA ASP A 205 25.05 8.02 -17.40
C ASP A 205 24.30 9.29 -16.94
N ILE A 206 24.25 9.55 -15.63
CA ILE A 206 23.64 10.77 -15.07
C ILE A 206 24.38 12.02 -15.57
N TYR A 207 25.71 11.99 -15.58
CA TYR A 207 26.53 13.09 -16.09
C TYR A 207 26.45 13.23 -17.60
N VAL A 208 26.41 12.13 -18.35
CA VAL A 208 26.25 12.15 -19.82
C VAL A 208 24.90 12.80 -20.20
N ARG A 209 23.81 12.43 -19.53
CA ARG A 209 22.46 12.97 -19.79
C ARG A 209 22.36 14.46 -19.45
N SER A 210 22.97 14.86 -18.34
CA SER A 210 23.00 16.26 -17.88
C SER A 210 24.12 17.11 -18.51
N ARG A 211 24.90 16.54 -19.43
CA ARG A 211 26.06 17.18 -20.08
C ARG A 211 27.10 17.70 -19.08
N GLY A 212 27.35 16.92 -18.04
CA GLY A 212 28.37 17.18 -17.03
C GLY A 212 27.92 18.06 -15.87
N ASN A 213 26.64 18.46 -15.83
CA ASN A 213 26.12 19.33 -14.79
C ASN A 213 24.76 18.86 -14.26
N PRO A 214 24.73 17.70 -13.56
CA PRO A 214 23.49 17.20 -12.97
C PRO A 214 23.00 18.13 -11.86
N THR A 215 21.68 18.18 -11.73
CA THR A 215 20.99 18.83 -10.61
C THR A 215 21.25 18.09 -9.29
N ASP A 216 21.00 18.74 -8.16
CA ASP A 216 21.19 18.08 -6.85
C ASP A 216 20.33 16.81 -6.75
N GLU A 217 19.08 16.85 -7.21
CA GLU A 217 18.19 15.67 -7.29
C GLU A 217 18.73 14.54 -8.17
N GLU A 218 19.45 14.86 -9.25
CA GLU A 218 20.09 13.85 -10.10
C GLU A 218 21.37 13.30 -9.46
N LYS A 219 22.10 14.11 -8.70
CA LYS A 219 23.30 13.66 -7.97
C LYS A 219 22.95 12.69 -6.85
N ASP A 220 21.79 12.87 -6.24
CA ASP A 220 21.22 12.03 -5.19
C ASP A 220 20.87 10.60 -5.68
N LEU A 221 20.71 10.41 -6.99
CA LEU A 221 20.48 9.09 -7.61
C LEU A 221 21.77 8.31 -7.86
N GLN A 222 22.95 8.91 -7.62
CA GLN A 222 24.21 8.20 -7.76
C GLN A 222 24.37 7.14 -6.67
N VAL A 223 25.07 6.07 -7.01
CA VAL A 223 25.40 4.97 -6.09
C VAL A 223 26.90 4.86 -5.92
N ASP A 224 27.38 4.46 -4.74
CA ASP A 224 28.80 4.32 -4.44
C ASP A 224 29.30 2.86 -4.51
N SER A 225 28.40 1.89 -4.58
CA SER A 225 28.72 0.46 -4.69
C SER A 225 27.87 -0.30 -5.70
N ILE A 226 28.35 -1.47 -6.12
CA ILE A 226 27.61 -2.39 -7.01
C ILE A 226 26.42 -3.03 -6.28
N ALA A 227 26.57 -3.30 -4.98
CA ALA A 227 25.46 -3.74 -4.14
C ALA A 227 24.32 -2.71 -4.12
N ALA A 228 24.63 -1.42 -3.94
CA ALA A 228 23.64 -0.35 -4.01
C ALA A 228 22.96 -0.31 -5.40
N LEU A 229 23.72 -0.45 -6.49
CA LEU A 229 23.15 -0.49 -7.84
C LEU A 229 22.20 -1.68 -8.07
N ALA A 230 22.57 -2.86 -7.54
CA ALA A 230 21.76 -4.07 -7.66
C ALA A 230 20.39 -3.88 -7.01
N LEU A 231 20.35 -3.31 -5.80
CA LEU A 231 19.11 -3.04 -5.08
C LEU A 231 18.24 -2.00 -5.78
N VAL A 232 18.82 -0.92 -6.31
CA VAL A 232 18.08 0.08 -7.10
C VAL A 232 17.44 -0.57 -8.35
N ARG A 233 18.15 -1.49 -9.02
CA ARG A 233 17.61 -2.25 -10.16
C ARG A 233 16.49 -3.20 -9.75
N GLN A 234 16.65 -3.89 -8.61
CA GLN A 234 15.63 -4.80 -8.09
C GLN A 234 14.35 -4.04 -7.73
N GLU A 235 14.46 -2.86 -7.12
CA GLU A 235 13.31 -1.99 -6.85
C GLU A 235 12.62 -1.57 -8.16
N ALA A 236 13.37 -1.07 -9.13
CA ALA A 236 12.82 -0.66 -10.42
C ALA A 236 12.13 -1.81 -11.18
N THR A 237 12.57 -3.05 -10.95
CA THR A 237 11.98 -4.25 -11.54
C THR A 237 10.77 -4.76 -10.73
N GLY A 238 10.78 -4.57 -9.40
CA GLY A 238 9.69 -4.93 -8.50
C GLY A 238 8.52 -3.94 -8.47
N GLN A 239 8.70 -2.72 -8.98
CA GLN A 239 7.67 -1.67 -9.04
C GLN A 239 6.81 -1.69 -10.31
N GLY A 240 6.87 -2.76 -11.11
CA GLY A 240 5.97 -3.01 -12.22
C GLY A 240 4.66 -3.67 -11.77
N ASP A 241 3.58 -2.89 -11.74
CA ASP A 241 2.15 -3.25 -11.65
C ASP A 241 1.72 -4.39 -10.67
N PRO A 242 0.83 -4.12 -9.68
CA PRO A 242 0.15 -5.16 -8.89
C PRO A 242 -0.90 -5.96 -9.70
N GLU A 243 -0.83 -5.94 -11.03
CA GLU A 243 -1.84 -6.52 -11.92
C GLU A 243 -1.22 -7.23 -13.13
N SER A 244 -0.25 -8.11 -12.89
CA SER A 244 0.01 -9.22 -13.81
C SER A 244 0.65 -10.40 -13.10
N ASP A 245 -0.18 -11.40 -12.81
CA ASP A 245 0.25 -12.77 -12.52
C ASP A 245 1.20 -13.26 -13.63
N SER A 246 2.49 -13.35 -13.30
CA SER A 246 3.44 -14.44 -13.61
C SER A 246 4.87 -13.97 -13.33
N PRO A 247 5.56 -14.42 -12.28
CA PRO A 247 6.98 -14.15 -12.13
C PRO A 247 7.77 -15.14 -13.02
N ALA A 248 8.41 -14.58 -14.04
CA ALA A 248 9.51 -15.23 -14.69
C ALA A 248 10.66 -15.41 -13.68
N GLY A 249 11.00 -16.66 -13.37
CA GLY A 249 12.39 -17.04 -13.11
C GLY A 249 12.91 -17.04 -11.68
N SER A 250 12.11 -17.42 -10.66
CA SER A 250 12.71 -17.86 -9.39
C SER A 250 13.13 -19.33 -9.53
N SER A 251 14.43 -19.60 -9.64
CA SER A 251 15.00 -20.95 -9.63
C SER A 251 15.12 -21.54 -8.22
N GLY A 252 14.23 -21.15 -7.31
CA GLY A 252 14.18 -21.67 -5.94
C GLY A 252 13.67 -23.12 -5.92
N VAL A 253 14.39 -23.98 -5.20
CA VAL A 253 13.88 -25.30 -4.80
C VAL A 253 13.14 -25.11 -3.49
N ASP A 254 11.87 -25.51 -3.45
CA ASP A 254 11.05 -25.44 -2.26
C ASP A 254 11.64 -26.36 -1.16
N PRO A 255 11.96 -25.83 0.03
CA PRO A 255 12.64 -26.60 1.07
C PRO A 255 11.75 -27.70 1.69
N ALA A 256 10.42 -27.57 1.61
CA ALA A 256 9.49 -28.54 2.18
C ALA A 256 9.35 -29.78 1.28
N THR A 257 9.31 -29.59 -0.03
CA THR A 257 9.08 -30.65 -1.03
C THR A 257 10.37 -31.11 -1.71
N GLY A 258 11.41 -30.26 -1.74
CA GLY A 258 12.66 -30.50 -2.46
C GLY A 258 12.52 -30.44 -3.98
N LEU A 259 11.41 -29.90 -4.48
CA LEU A 259 11.13 -29.71 -5.91
C LEU A 259 11.24 -28.24 -6.26
N ARG A 260 11.45 -27.94 -7.54
CA ARG A 260 11.47 -26.54 -7.98
C ARG A 260 10.06 -25.95 -7.97
N TYR A 261 9.95 -24.64 -7.74
CA TYR A 261 8.65 -23.96 -7.74
C TYR A 261 7.90 -24.12 -9.07
N ASP A 262 8.61 -24.19 -10.20
CA ASP A 262 8.01 -24.43 -11.52
C ASP A 262 7.54 -25.88 -11.74
N GLU A 263 7.99 -26.81 -10.92
CA GLU A 263 7.51 -28.19 -10.88
C GLU A 263 6.29 -28.30 -9.97
N LEU A 264 6.30 -27.61 -8.82
CA LEU A 264 5.16 -27.56 -7.89
C LEU A 264 3.92 -26.91 -8.50
N GLU A 265 4.10 -25.85 -9.30
CA GLU A 265 3.01 -25.15 -9.97
C GLU A 265 2.28 -26.03 -10.99
N LYS A 266 2.96 -27.05 -11.53
CA LYS A 266 2.38 -28.01 -12.47
C LYS A 266 1.73 -29.21 -11.79
N MET A 267 1.87 -29.33 -10.46
CA MET A 267 1.31 -30.42 -9.68
C MET A 267 -0.07 -30.05 -9.13
N GLU A 268 -0.99 -31.02 -9.17
CA GLU A 268 -2.29 -30.84 -8.56
C GLU A 268 -2.15 -30.80 -7.02
N VAL A 269 -2.90 -29.91 -6.37
CA VAL A 269 -2.89 -29.71 -4.90
C VAL A 269 -2.92 -31.02 -4.08
N PRO A 270 -3.67 -32.08 -4.45
CA PRO A 270 -3.65 -33.35 -3.71
C PRO A 270 -2.28 -34.04 -3.73
N GLU A 271 -1.52 -33.90 -4.80
CA GLU A 271 -0.22 -34.54 -5.03
C GLU A 271 0.89 -33.86 -4.21
N VAL A 272 0.85 -32.52 -4.15
CA VAL A 272 1.73 -31.72 -3.28
C VAL A 272 1.50 -32.05 -1.80
N MET A 273 0.22 -32.21 -1.40
CA MET A 273 -0.13 -32.59 -0.03
C MET A 273 0.30 -34.02 0.34
N GLU A 274 0.39 -34.92 -0.64
CA GLU A 274 0.88 -36.29 -0.43
C GLU A 274 2.42 -36.31 -0.27
N LEU A 275 3.14 -35.50 -1.06
CA LEU A 275 4.58 -35.27 -0.89
C LEU A 275 4.91 -34.75 0.51
N LEU A 276 4.19 -33.74 0.99
CA LEU A 276 4.39 -33.16 2.32
C LEU A 276 4.09 -34.15 3.45
N ARG A 277 3.15 -35.10 3.25
CA ARG A 277 2.90 -36.18 4.22
C ARG A 277 3.98 -37.25 4.20
N SER A 278 4.49 -37.60 3.02
CA SER A 278 5.50 -38.66 2.87
C SER A 278 6.83 -38.33 3.56
N ARG A 279 7.20 -37.05 3.61
CA ARG A 279 8.41 -36.55 4.30
C ARG A 279 8.27 -36.32 5.80
N ARG A 280 7.04 -36.34 6.32
CA ARG A 280 6.76 -36.15 7.75
C ARG A 280 6.79 -37.46 8.55
N ASN A 281 7.02 -38.60 7.88
CA ASN A 281 7.28 -39.92 8.46
C ASN A 281 8.74 -40.32 8.23
#